data_AF-A0A957RIJ1-F1
#
_entry.id   AF-A0A957RIJ1-F1
#
_cell.length_a   1.000
_cell.length_b   1.000
_cell.length_c   1.000
_cell.angle_alpha   90.00
_cell.angle_beta   90.00
_cell.angle_gamma   90.00
#
_symmetry.space_group_name_H-M   'P 1'
#
loop_
_entity.id
_entity.type
_entity.pdbx_description
1 polymer ?
#
loop_
_entity_poly.entity_id
_entity_poly.type
_entity_poly.pdbx_seq_one_letter_code
_entity_poly.pdbx_strand_id
1 'polypeptide(L)'
;ARILALIGGAMPIFYVGLVLLGVFYRQLQWLPGPGRLDSTVPPPAHITGLYTVDALLTGNWPVLANASAHLVLPAITLGLFSTAVLLRMTRSSMLEMLG
;
A
#
# COMPACT_ATOMS: atom_id res chain seq x y z
N ALA A 1 -20.97 6.99 -20.90
CA ALA A 1 -19.54 6.62 -21.02
C ALA A 1 -18.57 7.74 -20.63
N ARG A 2 -18.71 8.99 -21.13
CA ARG A 2 -17.80 10.11 -20.78
C ARG A 2 -17.76 10.48 -19.29
N ILE A 3 -18.89 10.45 -18.58
CA ILE A 3 -18.95 10.80 -17.15
C ILE A 3 -18.27 9.73 -16.27
N LEU A 4 -18.46 8.45 -16.58
CA LEU A 4 -17.72 7.34 -15.95
C LEU A 4 -16.22 7.40 -16.24
N ALA A 5 -15.82 7.81 -17.45
CA ALA A 5 -14.42 8.03 -17.80
C ALA A 5 -13.80 9.27 -17.11
N LEU A 6 -14.58 10.32 -16.86
CA LEU A 6 -14.15 11.49 -16.10
C LEU A 6 -14.02 11.18 -14.60
N ILE A 7 -14.96 10.43 -14.03
CA ILE A 7 -14.89 9.97 -12.64
C ILE A 7 -13.73 8.99 -12.47
N GLY A 8 -13.57 8.02 -13.38
CA GLY A 8 -12.46 7.06 -13.34
C GLY A 8 -11.10 7.67 -13.64
N GLY A 9 -11.03 8.71 -14.48
CA GLY A 9 -9.80 9.46 -14.76
C GLY A 9 -9.39 10.39 -13.61
N ALA A 10 -10.35 10.81 -12.78
CA ALA A 10 -10.13 11.71 -11.65
C ALA A 10 -10.10 11.01 -10.28
N MET A 11 -10.49 9.74 -10.17
CA MET A 11 -10.33 8.96 -8.94
C MET A 11 -8.84 8.68 -8.75
N PRO A 12 -8.14 9.46 -7.90
CA PRO A 12 -6.70 9.37 -7.79
C PRO A 12 -6.37 8.04 -7.12
N ILE A 13 -5.10 7.60 -7.22
CA ILE A 13 -4.60 6.40 -6.53
C ILE A 13 -4.97 6.37 -5.02
N PHE A 14 -5.14 7.54 -4.42
CA PHE A 14 -5.67 7.73 -3.07
C PHE A 14 -7.02 7.03 -2.84
N TYR A 15 -7.97 7.12 -3.77
CA TYR A 15 -9.28 6.48 -3.63
C TYR A 15 -9.18 4.96 -3.63
N VAL A 16 -8.29 4.40 -4.48
CA VAL A 16 -7.99 2.96 -4.45
C VAL A 16 -7.45 2.58 -3.08
N GLY A 17 -6.56 3.37 -2.50
CA GLY A 17 -6.09 3.19 -1.13
C GLY A 17 -7.21 3.21 -0.09
N LEU A 18 -8.14 4.16 -0.19
CA LEU A 18 -9.31 4.22 0.71
C LEU A 18 -10.23 3.00 0.57
N VAL A 19 -10.47 2.52 -0.66
CA VAL A 19 -11.27 1.32 -0.90
C VAL A 19 -10.58 0.10 -0.33
N LEU A 20 -9.28 -0.06 -0.56
CA LEU A 20 -8.49 -1.16 0.01
C LEU A 20 -8.54 -1.12 1.55
N LEU A 21 -8.39 0.05 2.16
CA LEU A 21 -8.54 0.20 3.60
C LEU A 21 -9.97 -0.16 4.07
N GLY A 22 -11.00 0.31 3.37
CA GLY A 22 -12.39 -0.02 3.69
C GLY A 22 -12.70 -1.52 3.60
N VAL A 23 -12.09 -2.23 2.65
CA VAL A 23 -12.31 -3.67 2.46
C VAL A 23 -11.46 -4.47 3.45
N PHE A 24 -10.14 -4.30 3.44
CA PHE A 24 -9.22 -5.17 4.18
C PHE A 24 -9.12 -4.83 5.66
N TYR A 25 -9.23 -3.55 6.01
CA TYR A 25 -9.28 -3.14 7.41
C TYR A 25 -10.71 -3.19 7.92
N ARG A 26 -11.66 -2.41 7.38
CA ARG A 26 -13.00 -2.29 8.00
C ARG A 26 -13.88 -3.53 7.85
N GLN A 27 -13.97 -4.13 6.66
CA GLN A 27 -14.90 -5.24 6.40
C GLN A 27 -14.32 -6.61 6.76
N LEU A 28 -13.11 -6.89 6.28
CA LEU A 28 -12.45 -8.19 6.46
C LEU A 28 -11.62 -8.29 7.75
N GLN A 29 -11.17 -7.17 8.32
CA GLN A 29 -10.29 -7.13 9.51
C GLN A 29 -9.03 -8.00 9.36
N TRP A 30 -8.54 -8.16 8.13
CA TRP A 30 -7.33 -8.96 7.83
C TRP A 30 -6.06 -8.17 8.07
N LEU A 31 -6.10 -6.87 7.82
CA LEU A 31 -4.96 -5.98 7.87
C LEU A 31 -5.22 -4.85 8.87
N PRO A 32 -4.16 -4.37 9.54
CA PRO A 32 -4.30 -3.37 10.57
C PRO A 32 -4.67 -2.01 9.99
N GLY A 33 -5.11 -1.13 10.89
CA GLY A 33 -5.61 0.19 10.54
C GLY A 33 -4.52 1.18 10.10
N PRO A 34 -4.91 2.45 9.85
CA PRO A 34 -3.96 3.49 9.52
C PRO A 34 -3.00 3.74 10.69
N GLY A 35 -1.71 3.85 10.39
CA GLY A 35 -0.67 4.01 11.39
C GLY A 35 0.61 3.29 10.99
N ARG A 36 1.62 3.32 11.86
CA ARG A 36 2.86 2.55 11.68
C ARG A 36 2.91 1.31 12.58
N LEU A 37 2.16 1.33 13.67
CA LEU A 37 1.99 0.29 14.66
C LEU A 37 0.60 0.43 15.29
N ASP A 38 0.08 -0.64 15.87
CA ASP A 38 -1.11 -0.58 16.71
C ASP A 38 -0.87 0.29 17.96
N SER A 39 -1.91 1.00 18.40
CA SER A 39 -1.87 1.90 19.57
C SER A 39 -1.48 1.21 20.87
N THR A 40 -1.59 -0.12 20.93
CA THR A 40 -1.30 -0.96 22.09
C THR A 40 0.15 -1.45 22.12
N VAL A 41 0.89 -1.31 21.02
CA VAL A 41 2.25 -1.84 20.88
C VAL A 41 3.27 -0.71 21.11
N PRO A 42 4.14 -0.82 22.13
CA PRO A 42 5.15 0.19 22.36
C PRO A 42 6.18 0.20 21.21
N PRO A 43 6.65 1.38 20.79
CA PRO A 43 7.63 1.50 19.73
C PRO A 43 8.97 0.81 20.13
N PRO A 44 9.67 0.18 19.16
CA PRO A 44 10.99 -0.41 19.38
C PRO A 44 12.03 0.69 19.65
N ALA A 45 13.20 0.30 20.15
CA ALA A 45 14.29 1.24 20.37
C ALA A 45 14.68 1.93 19.05
N HIS A 46 14.70 3.26 19.04
CA HIS A 46 15.08 4.04 17.86
C HIS A 46 16.57 3.92 17.61
N ILE A 47 16.94 3.03 16.68
CA ILE A 47 18.33 2.86 16.21
C ILE A 47 18.47 3.47 14.81
N THR A 48 17.58 3.07 13.90
CA THR A 48 17.56 3.51 12.49
C THR A 48 16.37 4.40 12.16
N GLY A 49 15.32 4.40 12.98
CA GLY A 49 14.08 5.15 12.74
C GLY A 49 13.04 4.40 11.88
N LEU A 50 13.40 3.21 11.39
CA LEU A 50 12.49 2.32 10.69
C LEU A 50 12.00 1.20 11.62
N TYR A 51 10.73 1.25 12.00
CA TYR A 51 10.11 0.30 12.96
C TYR A 51 10.35 -1.18 12.64
N THR A 52 10.32 -1.59 11.36
CA THR A 52 10.58 -2.98 10.95
C THR A 52 12.04 -3.40 11.17
N VAL A 53 12.99 -2.53 10.83
CA VAL A 53 14.43 -2.81 11.00
C VAL A 53 14.83 -2.72 12.46
N ASP A 54 14.33 -1.70 13.17
CA ASP A 54 14.56 -1.54 14.60
C ASP A 54 13.96 -2.72 15.40
N ALA A 55 12.79 -3.22 15.01
CA ALA A 55 12.21 -4.43 15.63
C ALA A 55 13.02 -5.70 15.35
N LEU A 56 13.60 -5.82 14.15
CA LEU A 56 14.49 -6.94 13.81
C LEU A 56 15.79 -6.89 14.63
N LEU A 57 16.40 -5.70 14.74
CA LEU A 57 17.64 -5.49 15.48
C LEU A 57 17.46 -5.66 16.99
N THR A 58 16.30 -5.28 17.53
CA THR A 58 15.95 -5.45 18.95
C THR A 58 15.41 -6.84 19.29
N GLY A 59 15.23 -7.72 18.31
CA GLY A 59 14.68 -9.06 18.49
C GLY A 59 13.20 -9.09 18.89
N ASN A 60 12.47 -7.98 18.69
CA ASN A 60 11.07 -7.85 19.08
C ASN A 60 10.13 -8.37 17.98
N TRP A 61 9.93 -9.68 17.94
CA TRP A 61 9.08 -10.36 16.97
C TRP A 61 7.63 -9.85 16.90
N PRO A 62 6.94 -9.56 18.03
CA PRO A 62 5.61 -8.96 17.98
C PRO A 62 5.56 -7.64 17.23
N VAL A 63 6.51 -6.74 17.49
CA VAL A 63 6.58 -5.43 16.80
C VAL A 63 6.93 -5.61 15.32
N LEU A 64 7.80 -6.56 14.99
CA LEU A 64 8.17 -6.85 13.60
C LEU A 64 6.97 -7.33 12.78
N ALA A 65 6.20 -8.29 13.31
CA ALA A 65 5.00 -8.78 12.66
C ALA A 65 3.99 -7.64 12.47
N ASN A 66 3.76 -6.83 13.52
CA ASN A 66 2.84 -5.72 13.48
C ASN A 66 3.24 -4.64 12.46
N ALA A 67 4.49 -4.19 12.49
CA ALA A 67 5.02 -3.20 11.57
C ALA A 67 4.96 -3.70 10.12
N SER A 68 5.26 -4.98 9.88
CA SER A 68 5.21 -5.56 8.54
C SER A 68 3.78 -5.60 8.00
N ALA A 69 2.79 -5.97 8.83
CA ALA A 69 1.38 -5.99 8.44
C ALA A 69 0.86 -4.58 8.09
N HIS A 70 1.31 -3.54 8.81
CA HIS A 70 0.97 -2.14 8.50
C HIS A 70 1.56 -1.65 7.17
N LEU A 71 2.62 -2.29 6.66
CA LEU A 71 3.24 -1.91 5.38
C LEU A 71 2.57 -2.56 4.16
N VAL A 72 1.84 -3.67 4.34
CA VAL A 72 1.27 -4.44 3.22
C VAL A 72 0.27 -3.63 2.40
N LEU A 73 -0.70 -2.97 3.05
CA LEU A 73 -1.70 -2.14 2.35
C LEU A 73 -1.07 -0.97 1.56
N PRO A 74 -0.21 -0.12 2.14
CA PRO A 74 0.44 0.93 1.38
C PRO A 74 1.39 0.38 0.30
N ALA A 75 2.06 -0.75 0.52
CA ALA A 75 2.90 -1.38 -0.51
C ALA A 75 2.06 -1.86 -1.72
N ILE A 76 0.92 -2.51 -1.47
CA ILE A 76 0.03 -2.97 -2.55
C ILE A 76 -0.54 -1.79 -3.33
N THR A 77 -0.98 -0.73 -2.65
CA THR A 77 -1.55 0.45 -3.32
C THR A 77 -0.51 1.14 -4.22
N LEU A 78 0.71 1.33 -3.74
CA LEU A 78 1.81 1.90 -4.54
C LEU A 78 2.27 0.95 -5.67
N GLY A 79 2.27 -0.37 -5.42
CA GLY A 79 2.62 -1.38 -6.41
C GLY A 79 1.63 -1.43 -7.58
N LEU A 80 0.32 -1.36 -7.28
CA LEU A 80 -0.74 -1.30 -8.27
C LEU A 80 -0.61 -0.05 -9.16
N PHE A 81 -0.30 1.09 -8.57
CA PHE A 81 -0.05 2.33 -9.33
C PHE A 81 1.11 2.17 -10.31
N SER A 82 2.26 1.70 -9.82
CA SER A 82 3.46 1.53 -10.62
C SER A 82 3.22 0.54 -11.76
N THR A 83 2.54 -0.57 -11.47
CA THR A 83 2.18 -1.59 -12.47
C THR A 83 1.24 -1.03 -13.54
N ALA A 84 0.26 -0.20 -13.18
CA ALA A 84 -0.64 0.43 -14.14
C ALA A 84 0.09 1.38 -15.10
N VAL A 85 1.06 2.15 -14.58
CA VAL A 85 1.91 3.02 -15.41
C VAL A 85 2.75 2.19 -16.38
N LEU A 86 3.41 1.14 -15.88
CA LEU A 86 4.21 0.23 -16.71
C LEU A 86 3.37 -0.44 -17.81
N LEU A 87 2.18 -0.96 -17.46
CA LEU A 87 1.24 -1.56 -18.43
C LEU A 87 0.87 -0.58 -19.55
N ARG A 88 0.63 0.69 -19.21
CA ARG A 88 0.32 1.72 -20.21
C ARG A 88 1.51 1.98 -21.14
N MET A 89 2.73 2.02 -20.60
CA MET A 89 3.94 2.16 -21.41
C MET A 89 4.14 0.97 -22.34
N THR A 90 4.08 -0.26 -21.82
CA THR A 90 4.23 -1.48 -22.61
C THR A 90 3.17 -1.56 -23.73
N ARG A 91 1.93 -1.17 -23.44
CA ARG A 91 0.87 -1.12 -24.46
C ARG A 91 1.17 -0.09 -25.55
N SER A 92 1.69 1.09 -25.18
CA SER A 92 2.08 2.12 -26.15
C SER A 92 3.17 1.60 -27.09
N SER A 93 4.21 0.95 -26.56
CA SER A 93 5.29 0.38 -27.36
C SER A 93 4.81 -0.73 -28.30
N MET A 94 3.88 -1.58 -27.84
CA MET A 94 3.30 -2.62 -28.71
C MET A 94 2.47 -2.04 -29.86
N LEU A 95 1.72 -0.96 -29.61
CA LEU A 95 0.96 -0.29 -30.66
C LEU A 95 1.86 0.41 -31.68
N GLU A 96 2.99 0.96 -31.24
CA GLU A 96 3.98 1.59 -32.11
C GLU A 96 4.68 0.57 -33.03
N MET A 97 4.88 -0.67 -32.57
CA MET A 97 5.45 -1.75 -33.40
C MET A 97 4.46 -2.37 -34.39
N LEU A 98 3.15 -2.20 -34.16
CA LEU A 98 2.08 -2.75 -35.01
C LEU A 98 1.57 -1.76 -36.07
N GLY A 99 1.98 -0.49 -35.99
CA GLY A 99 1.71 0.56 -36.99
C GLY A 99 2.89 0.79 -37.91
#